data_AF-A0A224A251-F1
#
_entry.id   AF-A0A224A251-F1
#
_cell.length_a   1.000
_cell.length_b   1.000
_cell.length_c   1.000
_cell.angle_alpha   90.00
_cell.angle_beta   90.00
_cell.angle_gamma   90.00
#
_symmetry.space_group_name_H-M   'P 1'
#
loop_
_entity.id
_entity.type
_entity.pdbx_description
1 polymer ?
#
loop_
_entity_poly.entity_id
_entity_poly.type
_entity_poly.pdbx_seq_one_letter_code
_entity_poly.pdbx_strand_id
1 'polypeptide(L)'
;MFFLHLIYTLILCLLFRLFFVRFSYICALIVLESVVLLSLVYILQASALSSVGSMSFVLVLTFSVCEAALGLSLLLTFIKVHGSDKIMQVSAGST
;
A
#
# COMPACT_ATOMS: atom_id res chain seq x y z
N MET A 1 -7.22 21.19 -11.24
CA MET A 1 -6.65 20.36 -12.33
C MET A 1 -5.19 20.00 -12.09
N PHE A 2 -4.30 20.98 -11.93
CA PHE A 2 -2.87 20.73 -11.66
C PHE A 2 -2.61 19.85 -10.42
N PHE A 3 -3.33 20.10 -9.32
CA PHE A 3 -3.19 19.34 -8.08
C PHE A 3 -3.48 17.83 -8.25
N LEU A 4 -4.52 17.46 -9.02
CA LEU A 4 -4.85 16.07 -9.31
C LEU A 4 -3.75 15.39 -10.14
N HIS A 5 -3.14 16.12 -11.08
CA HIS A 5 -2.02 15.61 -11.87
C HIS A 5 -0.77 15.38 -11.01
N LEU A 6 -0.51 16.26 -10.04
CA LEU A 6 0.59 16.08 -9.09
C LEU A 6 0.39 14.85 -8.20
N ILE A 7 -0.84 14.64 -7.69
CA ILE A 7 -1.17 13.44 -6.92
C ILE A 7 -0.98 12.18 -7.78
N TYR A 8 -1.48 12.19 -9.02
CA TYR A 8 -1.37 11.05 -9.92
C TYR A 8 0.09 10.67 -10.24
N THR A 9 0.93 11.67 -10.54
CA THR A 9 2.37 11.45 -10.77
C THR A 9 3.08 10.93 -9.51
N LEU A 10 2.68 11.38 -8.32
CA LEU A 10 3.23 10.87 -7.06
C LEU A 10 2.84 9.41 -6.78
N ILE A 11 1.60 9.00 -7.12
CA ILE A 11 1.15 7.59 -7.07
C ILE A 11 2.04 6.72 -7.97
N LEU A 12 2.28 7.15 -9.21
CA LEU A 12 3.15 6.42 -10.14
C LEU A 12 4.59 6.29 -9.61
N CYS A 13 5.13 7.36 -9.02
CA CYS A 13 6.46 7.33 -8.41
C CYS A 13 6.53 6.35 -7.23
N LEU A 14 5.52 6.34 -6.36
CA LEU A 14 5.42 5.40 -5.24
C LEU A 14 5.28 3.94 -5.70
N LEU A 15 4.50 3.68 -6.76
CA LEU A 15 4.40 2.36 -7.37
C LEU A 15 5.74 1.91 -7.94
N PHE A 16 6.49 2.80 -8.59
CA PHE A 16 7.84 2.48 -9.05
C PHE A 16 8.78 2.16 -7.89
N ARG A 17 8.69 2.93 -6.80
CA ARG A 17 9.46 2.69 -5.57
C ARG A 17 9.12 1.34 -4.93
N LEU A 18 7.87 0.89 -5.02
CA LEU A 18 7.45 -0.42 -4.52
C LEU A 18 8.24 -1.57 -5.16
N PHE A 19 8.50 -1.51 -6.48
CA PHE A 19 9.32 -2.52 -7.16
C PHE A 19 10.78 -2.58 -6.69
N PHE A 20 11.30 -1.47 -6.15
CA PHE A 20 12.67 -1.37 -5.64
C PHE A 20 12.80 -1.78 -4.17
N VAL A 21 11.71 -1.78 -3.40
CA VAL A 21 11.70 -2.23 -2.00
C VAL A 21 11.70 -3.76 -1.95
N ARG A 22 12.90 -4.36 -2.05
CA ARG A 22 13.09 -5.82 -2.06
C ARG A 22 13.53 -6.44 -0.74
N PHE A 23 13.65 -5.65 0.33
CA PHE A 23 14.42 -6.09 1.50
C PHE A 23 13.65 -6.34 2.80
N SER A 24 12.46 -5.75 2.97
CA SER A 24 11.66 -5.88 4.19
C SER A 24 10.18 -5.83 3.88
N TYR A 25 9.42 -6.77 4.44
CA TYR A 25 7.99 -6.88 4.22
C TYR A 25 7.25 -5.69 4.87
N ILE A 26 7.78 -5.18 6.00
CA ILE A 26 7.34 -3.93 6.64
C ILE A 26 7.51 -2.72 5.72
N CYS A 27 8.65 -2.60 5.05
CA CYS A 27 8.90 -1.49 4.12
C CYS A 27 7.96 -1.53 2.92
N ALA A 28 7.64 -2.73 2.41
CA ALA A 28 6.66 -2.90 1.34
C ALA A 28 5.24 -2.50 1.81
N LEU A 29 4.84 -2.89 3.01
CA LEU A 29 3.55 -2.51 3.62
C LEU A 29 3.40 -1.00 3.77
N ILE A 30 4.43 -0.30 4.26
CA ILE A 30 4.42 1.17 4.40
C ILE A 30 4.29 1.87 3.05
N VAL A 31 4.98 1.37 2.01
CA VAL A 31 4.82 1.94 0.66
C VAL A 31 3.41 1.69 0.13
N LEU A 32 2.86 0.49 0.34
CA LEU A 32 1.49 0.17 -0.08
C LEU A 32 0.46 1.07 0.61
N GLU A 33 0.59 1.28 1.92
CA GLU A 33 -0.30 2.17 2.67
C GLU A 33 -0.20 3.61 2.19
N SER A 34 1.01 4.09 1.87
CA SER A 34 1.20 5.43 1.30
C SER A 34 0.51 5.60 -0.06
N VAL A 35 0.48 4.55 -0.90
CA VAL A 35 -0.23 4.56 -2.19
C VAL A 35 -1.75 4.62 -1.97
N VAL A 36 -2.27 3.84 -1.02
CA VAL A 36 -3.72 3.80 -0.75
C VAL A 36 -4.21 5.09 -0.09
N LEU A 37 -3.43 5.70 0.81
CA LEU A 37 -3.78 7.02 1.35
C LEU A 37 -3.82 8.09 0.26
N LEU A 38 -2.88 8.06 -0.70
CA LEU A 38 -2.90 9.02 -1.80
C LEU A 38 -4.08 8.80 -2.75
N SER A 39 -4.45 7.55 -3.03
CA SER A 39 -5.62 7.24 -3.85
C SER A 39 -6.92 7.68 -3.17
N LEU A 40 -6.98 7.58 -1.84
CA LEU A 40 -8.10 8.05 -1.03
C LEU A 40 -8.26 9.58 -1.07
N VAL A 41 -7.15 10.33 -1.00
CA VAL A 41 -7.14 11.79 -1.22
C VAL A 41 -7.57 12.15 -2.65
N TYR A 42 -7.12 11.38 -3.66
CA TYR A 42 -7.53 11.56 -5.04
C TYR A 42 -9.04 11.39 -5.21
N ILE A 43 -9.62 10.34 -4.62
CA ILE A 43 -11.06 10.06 -4.68
C ILE A 43 -11.86 11.17 -3.99
N LEU A 44 -11.43 11.66 -2.82
CA LEU A 44 -12.08 12.80 -2.17
C LEU A 44 -12.14 14.03 -3.07
N GLN A 45 -11.01 14.39 -3.69
CA GLN A 45 -10.93 15.54 -4.55
C GLN A 45 -11.75 15.37 -5.85
N ALA A 46 -11.80 14.14 -6.40
CA ALA A 46 -12.61 13.81 -7.57
C ALA A 46 -14.11 13.83 -7.26
N SER A 47 -14.53 13.27 -6.11
CA SER A 47 -15.93 13.32 -5.64
C SER A 47 -16.39 14.76 -5.41
N ALA A 48 -15.54 15.61 -4.83
CA ALA A 48 -15.84 17.03 -4.66
C ALA A 48 -16.07 17.77 -5.99
N LEU A 49 -15.44 17.32 -7.08
CA LEU A 49 -15.61 17.90 -8.41
C LEU A 49 -16.83 17.38 -9.16
N SER A 50 -17.18 16.11 -8.95
CA SER A 50 -18.16 15.39 -9.76
C SER A 50 -19.60 15.50 -9.24
N SER A 51 -19.83 16.16 -8.08
CA SER A 51 -21.11 16.13 -7.32
C SER A 51 -21.61 14.71 -6.99
N VAL A 52 -20.77 13.70 -7.21
CA VAL A 52 -21.04 12.30 -6.90
C VAL A 52 -20.88 12.13 -5.39
N GLY A 53 -21.84 11.46 -4.77
CA GLY A 53 -21.85 11.23 -3.32
C GLY A 53 -20.56 10.58 -2.81
N SER A 54 -20.28 10.80 -1.52
CA SER A 54 -19.08 10.32 -0.83
C SER A 54 -19.06 8.81 -0.54
N MET A 55 -20.03 8.04 -1.05
CA MET A 55 -20.13 6.59 -0.78
C MET A 55 -18.90 5.82 -1.32
N SER A 56 -18.41 6.18 -2.51
CA SER A 56 -17.22 5.54 -3.11
C SER A 56 -15.97 5.73 -2.26
N PHE A 57 -15.83 6.87 -1.58
CA PHE A 57 -14.75 7.13 -0.65
C PHE A 57 -14.79 6.18 0.56
N VAL A 58 -15.97 6.05 1.18
CA VAL A 58 -16.15 5.19 2.36
C VAL A 58 -15.91 3.72 2.00
N LEU A 59 -16.37 3.27 0.83
CA LEU A 59 -16.15 1.90 0.36
C LEU A 59 -14.65 1.59 0.17
N VAL A 60 -13.91 2.51 -0.45
CA VAL A 60 -12.47 2.33 -0.66
C VAL A 60 -11.71 2.41 0.67
N LEU A 61 -12.14 3.27 1.60
CA LEU A 61 -11.56 3.37 2.94
C LEU A 61 -11.70 2.04 3.71
N THR A 62 -12.89 1.44 3.75
CA THR A 62 -13.09 0.19 4.51
C THR A 62 -12.34 -0.98 3.89
N PHE A 63 -12.32 -1.09 2.56
CA PHE A 63 -11.56 -2.14 1.87
C PHE A 63 -10.05 -1.98 2.10
N SER A 64 -9.55 -0.74 2.08
CA SER A 64 -8.15 -0.43 2.38
C SER A 64 -7.73 -0.88 3.78
N VAL A 65 -8.53 -0.59 4.82
CA VAL A 65 -8.21 -0.98 6.20
C VAL A 65 -8.22 -2.50 6.36
N CYS A 66 -9.16 -3.19 5.68
CA CYS A 66 -9.20 -4.64 5.66
C CYS A 66 -7.94 -5.26 5.01
N GLU A 67 -7.49 -4.74 3.87
CA GLU A 67 -6.25 -5.21 3.24
C GLU A 67 -5.01 -4.98 4.11
N ALA A 68 -4.91 -3.81 4.76
CA ALA A 68 -3.81 -3.51 5.68
C ALA A 68 -3.78 -4.48 6.88
N ALA A 69 -4.95 -4.77 7.47
CA ALA A 69 -5.06 -5.73 8.57
C ALA A 69 -4.66 -7.16 8.16
N LEU A 70 -5.05 -7.60 6.96
CA LEU A 70 -4.64 -8.89 6.40
C LEU A 70 -3.13 -8.92 6.11
N GLY A 71 -2.57 -7.87 5.53
CA GLY A 71 -1.14 -7.75 5.24
C GLY A 71 -0.27 -7.80 6.50
N LEU A 72 -0.68 -7.11 7.57
CA LEU A 72 -0.01 -7.15 8.87
C LEU A 72 -0.14 -8.52 9.55
N SER A 73 -1.29 -9.18 9.40
CA SER A 73 -1.49 -10.54 9.92
C SER A 73 -0.55 -11.54 9.25
N LEU A 74 -0.35 -11.40 7.93
CA LEU A 74 0.60 -12.20 7.15
C LEU A 74 2.05 -11.94 7.55
N LEU A 75 2.41 -10.67 7.78
CA LEU A 75 3.73 -10.29 8.29
C LEU A 75 3.99 -10.97 9.64
N LEU A 76 3.03 -10.91 10.56
CA LEU A 76 3.17 -11.50 11.90
C LEU A 76 3.38 -13.01 11.83
N THR A 77 2.61 -13.74 11.02
CA THR A 77 2.84 -15.17 10.81
C THR A 77 4.17 -15.46 10.15
N PHE A 78 4.62 -14.64 9.18
CA PHE A 78 5.92 -14.80 8.54
C PHE A 78 7.08 -14.66 9.54
N ILE A 79 7.05 -13.62 10.39
CA ILE A 79 8.03 -13.40 11.46
C ILE A 79 8.02 -14.57 12.46
N LYS A 80 6.84 -15.09 12.81
CA LYS A 80 6.73 -16.25 13.73
C LYS A 80 7.32 -17.54 13.16
N VAL A 81 7.33 -17.73 11.84
CA VAL A 81 7.84 -18.94 11.19
C VAL A 81 9.33 -18.83 10.85
N HIS A 82 9.79 -17.69 10.32
CA HIS A 82 11.16 -17.52 9.82
C HIS A 82 12.09 -16.75 10.76
N GLY A 83 11.56 -16.15 11.84
CA GLY A 83 12.36 -15.37 12.81
C GLY A 83 12.96 -14.07 12.27
N SER A 84 12.75 -13.76 10.99
CA SER A 84 13.38 -12.65 10.26
C SER A 84 12.39 -12.04 9.26
N ASP A 85 12.32 -10.70 9.21
CA ASP A 85 11.49 -9.92 8.27
C ASP A 85 12.09 -9.85 6.84
N LYS A 86 13.22 -10.54 6.60
CA LYS A 86 13.85 -10.55 5.29
C LYS A 86 13.22 -11.60 4.38
N ILE A 87 12.60 -11.13 3.31
CA ILE A 87 11.99 -11.95 2.24
C ILE A 87 13.05 -12.84 1.55
N MET A 88 14.33 -12.45 1.64
CA MET A 88 15.49 -13.15 1.07
C MET A 88 16.29 -13.89 2.14
N GLN A 89 15.64 -14.75 2.93
CA GLN A 89 16.32 -15.76 3.73
C GLN A 89 15.83 -17.19 3.44
N VAL A 90 15.28 -17.42 2.25
CA VAL A 90 15.29 -18.74 1.62
C VAL A 90 16.53 -18.80 0.73
N SER A 91 17.70 -18.89 1.36
CA SER A 91 18.95 -19.23 0.69
C SER A 91 19.56 -20.40 1.46
N ALA A 92 19.62 -21.54 0.75
CA ALA A 92 20.45 -22.70 1.03
C ALA A 92 20.30 -23.32 2.43
N GLY A 93 19.31 -24.22 2.54
CA GLY A 93 19.59 -25.48 3.22
C GLY A 93 20.84 -26.08 2.56
N SER A 94 21.91 -26.10 3.34
CA SER A 94 23.20 -26.71 3.07
C SER A 94 23.07 -28.15 2.59
N THR A 95 24.07 -28.58 1.80
CA THR A 95 24.66 -29.94 1.76
C THR A 95 23.92 -31.06 2.49
#